data_AF-A0A1Q6EH58-F1
#
_entry.id   AF-A0A1Q6EH58-F1
#
_cell.length_a   1.000
_cell.length_b   1.000
_cell.length_c   1.000
_cell.angle_alpha   90.00
_cell.angle_beta   90.00
_cell.angle_gamma   90.00
#
_symmetry.space_group_name_H-M   'P 1'
#
loop_
_entity.id
_entity.type
_entity.pdbx_description
1 polymer ?
#
loop_
_entity_poly.entity_id
_entity_poly.type
_entity_poly.pdbx_seq_one_letter_code
_entity_poly.pdbx_strand_id
1 'polypeptide(L)'
;MKRFPFLLISLILLCNLGCNNSKSDTTDDTEMEDSIMGDSLINDDNTGSLEFWTADTIIKINPRLVRLMDSLYQYTRHELPLNDVRNNRKWMQGFRNQLCNYYRETRRPDSISDFAMADSIIAEAYSLWNFDKDESTMGMIISNDIERTRLIFEQFNEYEKLNSICESEEQREILLSEFTEWLEVENLFYKIFANCVDLYFWGGSISGIIKTSAALRILNVHIDLYKNEYAIISNSVNQCEDNGTFLRPAQNLLISCCKQALDEWYNPVNANSLRYCQLYTETKSLLNELDMHVDAWCKSRQVWGNAVCTDWLRPEYARHTSEVLIKLANIISSVQ
;
A
#
# COMPACT_ATOMS: atom_id res chain seq x y z
N MET A 1 -43.54 -6.13 21.36
CA MET A 1 -43.24 -6.03 22.81
C MET A 1 -42.28 -7.18 23.11
N LYS A 2 -40.98 -7.07 23.38
CA LYS A 2 -40.11 -6.05 24.02
C LYS A 2 -38.75 -6.06 23.28
N ARG A 3 -38.30 -4.90 22.78
CA ARG A 3 -37.12 -4.11 23.20
C ARG A 3 -35.75 -4.72 22.88
N PHE A 4 -35.20 -4.31 21.73
CA PHE A 4 -33.76 -4.21 21.43
C PHE A 4 -33.17 -3.00 22.17
N PRO A 5 -31.95 -3.07 22.73
CA PRO A 5 -31.15 -1.89 22.97
C PRO A 5 -30.20 -1.65 21.79
N PHE A 6 -30.37 -0.48 21.19
CA PHE A 6 -29.39 0.25 20.40
C PHE A 6 -28.18 0.65 21.27
N LEU A 7 -26.99 0.57 20.68
CA LEU A 7 -25.80 1.42 20.92
C LEU A 7 -25.04 1.33 19.58
N LEU A 8 -25.19 2.23 18.61
CA LEU A 8 -24.82 3.65 18.55
C LEU A 8 -23.36 3.89 18.96
N ILE A 9 -22.44 3.58 18.04
CA ILE A 9 -21.15 4.27 17.95
C ILE A 9 -21.04 4.79 16.51
N SER A 10 -21.25 6.09 16.36
CA SER A 10 -21.01 6.84 15.13
C SER A 10 -19.61 7.47 15.19
N LEU A 11 -18.89 7.37 14.06
CA LEU A 11 -17.84 8.26 13.55
C LEU A 11 -16.90 8.96 14.54
N ILE A 12 -15.60 8.61 14.46
CA ILE A 12 -14.51 9.61 14.31
C ILE A 12 -13.48 9.04 13.33
N LEU A 13 -13.42 9.60 12.12
CA LEU A 13 -12.21 9.66 11.29
C LEU A 13 -12.48 10.62 10.14
N LEU A 14 -12.29 11.91 10.40
CA LEU A 14 -12.13 12.96 9.39
C LEU A 14 -11.23 14.05 9.96
N CYS A 15 -10.14 14.30 9.24
CA CYS A 15 -9.48 15.58 9.01
C CYS A 15 -9.41 16.61 10.15
N ASN A 16 -8.19 16.97 10.54
CA ASN A 16 -7.90 18.33 11.02
C ASN A 16 -6.90 19.01 10.09
N LEU A 17 -7.44 19.89 9.25
CA LEU A 17 -6.78 21.03 8.61
C LEU A 17 -7.45 22.29 9.19
N GLY A 18 -6.64 23.24 9.70
CA GLY A 18 -7.05 24.66 9.78
C GLY A 18 -6.88 25.40 11.12
N CYS A 19 -5.72 26.03 11.30
CA CYS A 19 -5.47 27.43 11.74
C CYS A 19 -6.43 28.17 12.73
N ASN A 20 -5.92 28.70 13.86
CA ASN A 20 -5.32 30.07 14.01
C ASN A 20 -5.28 30.63 15.46
N ASN A 21 -4.12 31.25 15.80
CA ASN A 21 -3.85 32.42 16.68
C ASN A 21 -4.25 32.40 18.18
N SER A 22 -3.49 32.89 19.18
CA SER A 22 -2.45 33.94 19.26
C SER A 22 -1.64 33.91 20.59
N LYS A 23 -0.33 34.23 20.50
CA LYS A 23 0.60 34.95 21.44
C LYS A 23 0.45 34.86 22.98
N SER A 24 1.54 34.50 23.68
CA SER A 24 2.45 35.45 24.38
C SER A 24 3.64 34.74 25.08
N ASP A 25 4.85 35.30 24.87
CA ASP A 25 6.05 35.40 25.72
C ASP A 25 6.50 34.26 26.64
N THR A 26 7.75 33.80 26.49
CA THR A 26 8.88 34.09 27.42
C THR A 26 10.22 33.45 26.99
N THR A 27 11.29 34.02 27.54
CA THR A 27 12.74 33.92 27.35
C THR A 27 13.44 32.71 28.01
N ASP A 28 14.71 32.52 27.58
CA ASP A 28 15.89 31.93 28.26
C ASP A 28 16.01 30.41 28.51
N ASP A 29 16.95 29.83 27.76
CA ASP A 29 18.16 29.07 28.15
C ASP A 29 18.20 28.10 29.35
N THR A 30 18.93 27.00 29.10
CA THR A 30 19.86 26.22 29.98
C THR A 30 19.42 24.83 30.52
N GLU A 31 20.11 23.80 29.97
CA GLU A 31 20.76 22.62 30.59
C GLU A 31 20.04 21.47 31.35
N MET A 32 20.48 20.26 30.96
CA MET A 32 20.83 19.02 31.71
C MET A 32 19.79 18.11 32.39
N GLU A 33 19.77 16.88 31.84
CA GLU A 33 19.90 15.54 32.44
C GLU A 33 18.94 14.96 33.52
N ASP A 34 18.70 13.66 33.31
CA ASP A 34 18.33 12.57 34.22
C ASP A 34 16.85 12.24 34.55
N SER A 35 16.43 11.10 33.96
CA SER A 35 15.83 9.92 34.61
C SER A 35 14.69 10.13 35.62
N ILE A 36 13.50 9.60 35.30
CA ILE A 36 12.67 8.82 36.23
C ILE A 36 11.72 7.90 35.44
N MET A 37 11.76 6.63 35.83
CA MET A 37 10.85 5.54 35.51
C MET A 37 9.56 5.69 36.36
N GLY A 38 8.38 5.53 35.76
CA GLY A 38 7.07 5.61 36.43
C GLY A 38 6.26 6.80 35.90
N ASP A 39 5.05 6.67 35.37
CA ASP A 39 3.98 5.76 35.73
C ASP A 39 3.15 5.49 34.48
N SER A 40 2.73 4.24 34.32
CA SER A 40 1.90 3.79 33.21
C SER A 40 0.53 4.46 33.27
N LEU A 41 0.33 5.50 32.47
CA LEU A 41 -0.98 5.79 31.94
C LEU A 41 -1.29 4.71 30.90
N ILE A 42 -2.12 3.76 31.32
CA ILE A 42 -2.81 2.80 30.46
C ILE A 42 -3.59 3.62 29.43
N ASN A 43 -3.00 3.84 28.26
CA ASN A 43 -3.74 4.28 27.09
C ASN A 43 -4.52 3.07 26.60
N ASP A 44 -5.80 3.09 26.95
CA ASP A 44 -6.85 2.17 26.55
C ASP A 44 -7.20 2.34 25.05
N ASP A 45 -6.20 2.22 24.18
CA ASP A 45 -6.36 2.34 22.72
C ASP A 45 -5.70 1.18 21.97
N ASN A 46 -5.74 -0.01 22.58
CA ASN A 46 -5.25 -1.26 21.99
C ASN A 46 -6.05 -1.71 20.75
N THR A 47 -7.16 -1.05 20.39
CA THR A 47 -7.99 -1.40 19.22
C THR A 47 -7.25 -1.25 17.88
N GLY A 48 -6.14 -0.51 17.87
CA GLY A 48 -5.30 -0.28 16.69
C GLY A 48 -4.17 -1.31 16.48
N SER A 49 -3.93 -2.24 17.41
CA SER A 49 -2.85 -3.23 17.29
C SER A 49 -3.34 -4.52 16.61
N LEU A 50 -2.45 -5.20 15.90
CA LEU A 50 -2.70 -6.54 15.36
C LEU A 50 -2.88 -7.56 16.50
N GLU A 51 -2.20 -7.35 17.63
CA GLU A 51 -2.36 -8.20 18.82
C GLU A 51 -3.80 -8.22 19.32
N PHE A 52 -4.52 -7.09 19.28
CA PHE A 52 -5.93 -7.03 19.66
C PHE A 52 -6.83 -7.89 18.76
N TRP A 53 -6.53 -7.94 17.47
CA TRP A 53 -7.25 -8.80 16.53
C TRP A 53 -6.78 -10.25 16.60
N THR A 54 -5.74 -10.55 17.37
CA THR A 54 -5.15 -11.88 17.47
C THR A 54 -5.80 -12.73 18.56
N ALA A 55 -6.26 -13.93 18.20
CA ALA A 55 -6.86 -14.85 19.18
C ALA A 55 -5.86 -15.20 20.30
N ASP A 56 -6.30 -15.17 21.56
CA ASP A 56 -5.49 -15.49 22.74
C ASP A 56 -4.73 -16.82 22.63
N THR A 57 -5.32 -17.81 21.96
CA THR A 57 -4.69 -19.11 21.71
C THR A 57 -3.46 -18.99 20.83
N ILE A 58 -3.52 -18.14 19.81
CA ILE A 58 -2.42 -17.87 18.86
C ILE A 58 -1.33 -17.04 19.54
N ILE A 59 -1.72 -16.02 20.31
CA ILE A 59 -0.78 -15.23 21.13
C ILE A 59 0.00 -16.15 22.07
N LYS A 60 -0.66 -17.12 22.71
CA LYS A 60 0.00 -18.07 23.61
C LYS A 60 0.92 -19.06 22.90
N ILE A 61 0.58 -19.48 21.68
CA ILE A 61 1.38 -20.43 20.91
C ILE A 61 2.67 -19.77 20.39
N ASN A 62 2.59 -18.53 19.89
CA ASN A 62 3.74 -17.88 19.28
C ASN A 62 3.80 -16.35 19.55
N PRO A 63 4.02 -15.95 20.82
CA PRO A 63 3.95 -14.54 21.22
C PRO A 63 5.01 -13.68 20.53
N ARG A 64 6.17 -14.25 20.20
CA ARG A 64 7.25 -13.54 19.51
C ARG A 64 6.90 -13.23 18.05
N LEU A 65 6.28 -14.18 17.34
CA LEU A 65 5.84 -13.94 15.96
C LEU A 65 4.71 -12.92 15.91
N VAL A 66 3.76 -12.98 16.84
CA VAL A 66 2.67 -11.99 16.94
C VAL A 66 3.22 -10.58 17.14
N ARG A 67 4.14 -10.39 18.11
CA ARG A 67 4.77 -9.07 18.35
C ARG A 67 5.58 -8.57 17.17
N LEU A 68 6.33 -9.45 16.51
CA LEU A 68 7.10 -9.09 15.33
C LEU A 68 6.16 -8.52 14.26
N MET A 69 5.03 -9.15 14.07
CA MET A 69 4.10 -8.76 13.02
C MET A 69 3.21 -7.59 13.37
N ASP A 70 2.88 -7.46 14.65
CA ASP A 70 2.26 -6.24 15.18
C ASP A 70 3.13 -5.01 14.88
N SER A 71 4.46 -5.13 14.96
CA SER A 71 5.36 -4.04 14.58
C SER A 71 5.25 -3.65 13.10
N LEU A 72 5.12 -4.64 12.20
CA LEU A 72 4.86 -4.39 10.77
C LEU A 72 3.49 -3.76 10.54
N TYR A 73 2.46 -4.26 11.23
CA TYR A 73 1.11 -3.74 11.12
C TYR A 73 1.03 -2.28 11.57
N GLN A 74 1.60 -1.96 12.73
CA GLN A 74 1.64 -0.59 13.24
C GLN A 74 2.41 0.34 12.30
N TYR A 75 3.59 -0.08 11.82
CA TYR A 75 4.42 0.70 10.89
C TYR A 75 3.66 1.02 9.60
N THR A 76 3.07 0.00 8.98
CA THR A 76 2.38 0.16 7.68
C THR A 76 1.06 0.96 7.78
N ARG A 77 0.46 1.02 8.97
CA ARG A 77 -0.80 1.73 9.23
C ARG A 77 -0.60 3.19 9.63
N HIS A 78 0.46 3.51 10.37
CA HIS A 78 0.66 4.85 10.94
C HIS A 78 1.83 5.62 10.30
N GLU A 79 2.77 4.95 9.63
CA GLU A 79 4.12 5.47 9.34
C GLU A 79 4.65 5.19 7.93
N LEU A 80 3.80 5.09 6.90
CA LEU A 80 4.29 5.13 5.51
C LEU A 80 4.10 6.52 4.89
N PRO A 81 4.94 7.51 5.26
CA PRO A 81 5.03 8.72 4.45
C PRO A 81 5.63 8.30 3.11
N LEU A 82 4.85 8.46 2.05
CA LEU A 82 5.31 8.25 0.67
C LEU A 82 6.55 9.09 0.35
N ASN A 83 6.69 10.23 1.03
CA ASN A 83 7.78 11.19 0.86
C ASN A 83 9.15 10.71 1.38
N ASP A 84 9.25 9.57 2.06
CA ASP A 84 10.51 9.06 2.63
C ASP A 84 10.80 7.60 2.27
N VAL A 85 10.81 7.31 0.97
CA VAL A 85 11.08 5.98 0.40
C VAL A 85 12.37 5.37 0.94
N ARG A 86 13.43 6.17 1.16
CA ARG A 86 14.72 5.68 1.66
C ARG A 86 14.65 5.21 3.11
N ASN A 87 13.96 5.92 4.00
CA ASN A 87 13.81 5.45 5.37
C ASN A 87 12.84 4.28 5.47
N ASN A 88 11.75 4.28 4.67
CA ASN A 88 10.86 3.13 4.56
C ASN A 88 11.60 1.86 4.13
N ARG A 89 12.46 1.98 3.11
CA ARG A 89 13.33 0.89 2.66
C ARG A 89 14.25 0.37 3.78
N LYS A 90 14.92 1.27 4.52
CA LYS A 90 15.78 0.88 5.65
C LYS A 90 15.01 0.14 6.74
N TRP A 91 13.82 0.62 7.07
CA TRP A 91 12.96 -0.02 8.06
C TRP A 91 12.53 -1.41 7.60
N MET A 92 12.07 -1.54 6.35
CA MET A 92 11.66 -2.82 5.76
C MET A 92 12.82 -3.84 5.69
N GLN A 93 14.04 -3.39 5.37
CA GLN A 93 15.24 -4.22 5.45
C GLN A 93 15.55 -4.66 6.89
N GLY A 94 15.44 -3.74 7.85
CA GLY A 94 15.61 -4.05 9.27
C GLY A 94 14.61 -5.09 9.76
N PHE A 95 13.35 -4.93 9.37
CA PHE A 95 12.28 -5.88 9.66
C PHE A 95 12.53 -7.24 9.01
N ARG A 96 12.92 -7.29 7.73
CA ARG A 96 13.32 -8.53 7.04
C ARG A 96 14.44 -9.26 7.77
N ASN A 97 15.45 -8.55 8.27
CA ASN A 97 16.53 -9.17 9.04
C ASN A 97 16.01 -9.81 10.34
N GLN A 98 15.02 -9.20 11.00
CA GLN A 98 14.36 -9.78 12.17
C GLN A 98 13.61 -11.07 11.80
N LEU A 99 12.93 -11.12 10.64
CA LEU A 99 12.29 -12.33 10.13
C LEU A 99 13.30 -13.45 9.84
N CYS A 100 14.42 -13.13 9.19
CA CYS A 100 15.47 -14.09 8.91
C CYS A 100 16.07 -14.65 10.21
N ASN A 101 16.30 -13.80 11.21
CA ASN A 101 16.78 -14.26 12.52
C ASN A 101 15.75 -15.17 13.20
N TYR A 102 14.47 -14.79 13.17
CA TYR A 102 13.39 -15.64 13.68
C TYR A 102 13.35 -17.01 12.96
N TYR A 103 13.47 -17.03 11.64
CA TYR A 103 13.54 -18.27 10.84
C TYR A 103 14.71 -19.16 11.31
N ARG A 104 15.91 -18.60 11.40
CA ARG A 104 17.13 -19.35 11.76
C ARG A 104 17.09 -19.90 13.19
N GLU A 105 16.40 -19.22 14.09
CA GLU A 105 16.23 -19.68 15.48
C GLU A 105 15.16 -20.77 15.62
N THR A 106 14.13 -20.75 14.78
CA THR A 106 12.98 -21.66 14.88
C THR A 106 13.04 -22.86 13.96
N ARG A 107 13.84 -22.79 12.89
CA ARG A 107 13.96 -23.83 11.86
C ARG A 107 15.41 -24.29 11.73
N ARG A 108 15.61 -25.41 11.04
CA ARG A 108 16.97 -25.87 10.72
C ARG A 108 17.61 -24.92 9.71
N PRO A 109 18.95 -24.78 9.74
CA PRO A 109 19.67 -23.95 8.78
C PRO A 109 19.55 -24.55 7.37
N ASP A 110 18.54 -24.09 6.64
CA ASP A 110 18.39 -24.36 5.22
C ASP A 110 19.23 -23.34 4.43
N SER A 111 19.87 -23.78 3.34
CA SER A 111 20.64 -22.92 2.44
C SER A 111 19.72 -22.15 1.46
N ILE A 112 18.66 -21.53 1.98
CA ILE A 112 17.74 -20.69 1.20
C ILE A 112 18.13 -19.21 1.31
N SER A 113 17.64 -18.37 0.40
CA SER A 113 17.92 -16.94 0.42
C SER A 113 17.24 -16.24 1.60
N ASP A 114 17.77 -15.10 2.03
CA ASP A 114 17.14 -14.25 3.06
C ASP A 114 15.72 -13.83 2.67
N PHE A 115 15.49 -13.59 1.38
CA PHE A 115 14.15 -13.34 0.84
C PHE A 115 13.20 -14.52 1.09
N ALA A 116 13.63 -15.75 0.79
CA ALA A 116 12.84 -16.95 1.00
C ALA A 116 12.59 -17.26 2.49
N MET A 117 13.56 -16.96 3.37
CA MET A 117 13.36 -17.06 4.82
C MET A 117 12.24 -16.11 5.28
N ALA A 118 12.31 -14.85 4.89
CA ALA A 118 11.33 -13.84 5.26
C ALA A 118 9.94 -14.14 4.69
N ASP A 119 9.85 -14.50 3.41
CA ASP A 119 8.59 -14.89 2.74
C ASP A 119 7.95 -16.09 3.46
N SER A 120 8.75 -17.04 3.93
CA SER A 120 8.23 -18.21 4.65
C SER A 120 7.65 -17.86 6.03
N ILE A 121 8.29 -16.96 6.78
CA ILE A 121 7.76 -16.51 8.07
C ILE A 121 6.51 -15.64 7.89
N ILE A 122 6.46 -14.79 6.87
CA ILE A 122 5.27 -14.00 6.55
C ILE A 122 4.10 -14.89 6.14
N ALA A 123 4.34 -15.93 5.33
CA ALA A 123 3.29 -16.89 4.95
C ALA A 123 2.78 -17.68 6.16
N GLU A 124 3.67 -18.09 7.07
CA GLU A 124 3.29 -18.73 8.33
C GLU A 124 2.45 -17.78 9.20
N ALA A 125 2.92 -16.54 9.38
CA ALA A 125 2.22 -15.52 10.16
C ALA A 125 0.83 -15.20 9.59
N TYR A 126 0.71 -15.12 8.26
CA TYR A 126 -0.57 -14.91 7.60
C TYR A 126 -1.57 -16.03 7.88
N SER A 127 -1.12 -17.29 7.93
CA SER A 127 -1.98 -18.41 8.30
C SER A 127 -2.52 -18.30 9.73
N LEU A 128 -1.80 -17.60 10.61
CA LEU A 128 -2.21 -17.33 11.99
C LEU A 128 -3.20 -16.16 12.10
N TRP A 129 -3.29 -15.28 11.10
CA TRP A 129 -4.27 -14.18 11.09
C TRP A 129 -5.32 -14.28 10.00
N ASN A 130 -5.50 -15.47 9.44
CA ASN A 130 -6.73 -15.79 8.74
C ASN A 130 -7.87 -15.89 9.78
N PHE A 131 -8.16 -14.75 10.44
CA PHE A 131 -9.22 -14.58 11.40
C PHE A 131 -10.56 -14.86 10.73
N ASP A 132 -11.50 -15.27 11.57
CA ASP A 132 -12.90 -15.44 11.21
C ASP A 132 -13.32 -14.23 10.37
N LYS A 133 -13.45 -14.48 9.07
CA LYS A 133 -14.15 -13.60 8.14
C LYS A 133 -15.61 -13.71 8.53
N ASP A 134 -15.98 -13.10 9.66
CA ASP A 134 -17.38 -12.75 9.75
C ASP A 134 -17.65 -11.92 8.50
N GLU A 135 -18.65 -12.31 7.70
CA GLU A 135 -18.96 -11.65 6.43
C GLU A 135 -19.53 -10.24 6.67
N SER A 136 -19.26 -9.67 7.85
CA SER A 136 -19.57 -8.31 8.22
C SER A 136 -18.67 -7.34 7.47
N THR A 137 -19.21 -6.16 7.19
CA THR A 137 -18.45 -5.07 6.57
C THR A 137 -17.16 -4.76 7.33
N MET A 138 -17.20 -4.76 8.66
CA MET A 138 -16.03 -4.43 9.48
C MET A 138 -14.98 -5.53 9.46
N GLY A 139 -15.39 -6.80 9.57
CA GLY A 139 -14.50 -7.95 9.47
C GLY A 139 -13.77 -8.00 8.12
N MET A 140 -14.48 -7.72 7.02
CA MET A 140 -13.88 -7.64 5.69
C MET A 140 -12.88 -6.48 5.55
N ILE A 141 -13.17 -5.31 6.13
CA ILE A 141 -12.25 -4.17 6.15
C ILE A 141 -10.97 -4.52 6.90
N ILE A 142 -11.09 -5.09 8.09
CA ILE A 142 -9.93 -5.48 8.91
C ILE A 142 -9.10 -6.55 8.19
N SER A 143 -9.75 -7.55 7.60
CA SER A 143 -9.07 -8.58 6.82
C SER A 143 -8.30 -7.98 5.64
N ASN A 144 -8.87 -7.00 4.94
CA ASN A 144 -8.18 -6.30 3.87
C ASN A 144 -7.01 -5.47 4.40
N ASP A 145 -7.15 -4.79 5.55
CA ASP A 145 -6.06 -4.01 6.13
C ASP A 145 -4.87 -4.88 6.53
N ILE A 146 -5.10 -6.07 7.09
CA ILE A 146 -4.04 -7.05 7.40
C ILE A 146 -3.35 -7.53 6.12
N GLU A 147 -4.13 -7.85 5.09
CA GLU A 147 -3.57 -8.26 3.79
C GLU A 147 -2.79 -7.12 3.12
N ARG A 148 -3.23 -5.87 3.28
CA ARG A 148 -2.52 -4.69 2.79
C ARG A 148 -1.15 -4.56 3.45
N THR A 149 -1.05 -4.76 4.76
CA THR A 149 0.23 -4.81 5.48
C THR A 149 1.19 -5.84 4.89
N ARG A 150 0.70 -7.05 4.61
CA ARG A 150 1.48 -8.12 3.97
C ARG A 150 1.98 -7.71 2.60
N LEU A 151 1.10 -7.16 1.76
CA LEU A 151 1.41 -6.74 0.39
C LEU A 151 2.40 -5.57 0.35
N ILE A 152 2.29 -4.61 1.26
CA ILE A 152 3.27 -3.52 1.36
C ILE A 152 4.67 -4.09 1.64
N PHE A 153 4.80 -4.99 2.62
CA PHE A 153 6.09 -5.63 2.88
C PHE A 153 6.60 -6.37 1.64
N GLU A 154 5.73 -7.10 0.95
CA GLU A 154 6.06 -7.83 -0.28
C GLU A 154 6.53 -6.89 -1.39
N GLN A 155 5.89 -5.74 -1.61
CA GLN A 155 6.32 -4.74 -2.59
C GLN A 155 7.75 -4.26 -2.34
N PHE A 156 8.09 -3.91 -1.09
CA PHE A 156 9.47 -3.57 -0.72
C PHE A 156 10.43 -4.76 -0.84
N ASN A 157 9.94 -5.98 -0.62
CA ASN A 157 10.74 -7.19 -0.77
C ASN A 157 11.10 -7.44 -2.24
N GLU A 158 10.15 -7.31 -3.16
CA GLU A 158 10.37 -7.43 -4.61
C GLU A 158 11.27 -6.30 -5.15
N TYR A 159 11.10 -5.07 -4.65
CA TYR A 159 12.03 -3.98 -4.94
C TYR A 159 13.48 -4.36 -4.57
N GLU A 160 13.69 -4.94 -3.38
CA GLU A 160 15.03 -5.32 -2.93
C GLU A 160 15.61 -6.51 -3.69
N LYS A 161 14.76 -7.43 -4.17
CA LYS A 161 15.19 -8.51 -5.08
C LYS A 161 15.76 -7.91 -6.37
N LEU A 162 15.07 -6.96 -7.01
CA LEU A 162 15.58 -6.23 -8.17
C LEU A 162 16.84 -5.41 -7.84
N ASN A 163 16.85 -4.70 -6.71
CA ASN A 163 18.00 -3.92 -6.29
C ASN A 163 19.25 -4.79 -6.04
N SER A 164 19.07 -6.04 -5.61
CA SER A 164 20.18 -6.98 -5.34
C SER A 164 20.90 -7.46 -6.61
N ILE A 165 20.25 -7.40 -7.77
CA ILE A 165 20.81 -7.82 -9.05
C ILE A 165 21.35 -6.63 -9.88
N CYS A 166 21.21 -5.40 -9.39
CA CYS A 166 21.83 -4.23 -10.01
C CYS A 166 23.36 -4.32 -9.96
N GLU A 167 24.00 -4.16 -11.12
CA GLU A 167 25.45 -4.24 -11.33
C GLU A 167 26.18 -2.95 -10.90
N SER A 168 25.50 -1.81 -10.94
CA SER A 168 26.06 -0.50 -10.62
C SER A 168 25.20 0.30 -9.64
N GLU A 169 25.82 1.28 -8.97
CA GLU A 169 25.08 2.22 -8.11
C GLU A 169 24.12 3.11 -8.93
N GLU A 170 24.50 3.42 -10.17
CA GLU A 170 23.65 4.16 -11.10
C GLU A 170 22.34 3.41 -11.39
N GLN A 171 22.40 2.09 -11.63
CA GLN A 171 21.19 1.27 -11.80
C GLN A 171 20.32 1.27 -10.54
N ARG A 172 20.91 1.25 -9.34
CA ARG A 172 20.16 1.29 -8.07
C ARG A 172 19.43 2.62 -7.89
N GLU A 173 20.07 3.73 -8.21
CA GLU A 173 19.44 5.06 -8.14
C GLU A 173 18.34 5.23 -9.20
N ILE A 174 18.51 4.66 -10.39
CA ILE A 174 17.44 4.63 -11.42
C ILE A 174 16.25 3.80 -10.93
N LEU A 175 16.47 2.60 -10.37
CA LEU A 175 15.41 1.77 -9.82
C LEU A 175 14.68 2.47 -8.66
N LEU A 176 15.42 3.13 -7.77
CA LEU A 176 14.83 3.90 -6.68
C LEU A 176 13.96 5.06 -7.19
N SER A 177 14.42 5.77 -8.24
CA SER A 177 13.65 6.83 -8.87
C SER A 177 12.34 6.28 -9.46
N GLU A 178 12.40 5.14 -10.15
CA GLU A 178 11.21 4.49 -10.71
C GLU A 178 10.23 4.06 -9.63
N PHE A 179 10.72 3.44 -8.56
CA PHE A 179 9.89 3.02 -7.44
C PHE A 179 9.22 4.22 -6.73
N THR A 180 9.93 5.34 -6.62
CA THR A 180 9.38 6.58 -6.04
C THR A 180 8.25 7.14 -6.89
N GLU A 181 8.43 7.19 -8.21
CA GLU A 181 7.38 7.64 -9.14
C GLU A 181 6.17 6.69 -9.14
N TRP A 182 6.39 5.37 -8.99
CA TRP A 182 5.30 4.41 -8.83
C TRP A 182 4.45 4.71 -7.60
N LEU A 183 5.08 4.96 -6.44
CA LEU A 183 4.37 5.23 -5.19
C LEU A 183 3.48 6.48 -5.28
N GLU A 184 3.89 7.50 -6.06
CA GLU A 184 3.05 8.66 -6.34
C GLU A 184 1.82 8.30 -7.20
N VAL A 185 2.02 7.50 -8.27
CA VAL A 185 0.92 7.02 -9.11
C VAL A 185 -0.05 6.14 -8.31
N GLU A 186 0.47 5.21 -7.50
CA GLU A 186 -0.31 4.32 -6.64
C GLU A 186 -1.22 5.13 -5.70
N ASN A 187 -0.65 6.09 -4.97
CA ASN A 187 -1.36 6.93 -4.03
C ASN A 187 -2.43 7.80 -4.70
N LEU A 188 -2.06 8.45 -5.82
CA LEU A 188 -2.96 9.33 -6.56
C LEU A 188 -4.12 8.53 -7.15
N PHE A 189 -3.82 7.39 -7.79
CA PHE A 189 -4.84 6.50 -8.35
C PHE A 189 -5.77 5.94 -7.28
N TYR A 190 -5.23 5.50 -6.14
CA TYR A 190 -6.05 5.03 -5.02
C TYR A 190 -6.99 6.12 -4.48
N LYS A 191 -6.52 7.36 -4.32
CA LYS A 191 -7.36 8.49 -3.88
C LYS A 191 -8.50 8.77 -4.86
N ILE A 192 -8.19 8.79 -6.17
CA ILE A 192 -9.21 8.96 -7.22
C ILE A 192 -10.24 7.84 -7.14
N PHE A 193 -9.77 6.59 -7.10
CA PHE A 193 -10.64 5.42 -6.98
C PHE A 193 -11.53 5.51 -5.74
N ALA A 194 -10.94 5.78 -4.58
CA ALA A 194 -11.64 5.86 -3.30
C ALA A 194 -12.72 6.94 -3.31
N ASN A 195 -12.40 8.13 -3.82
CA ASN A 195 -13.35 9.22 -3.91
C ASN A 195 -14.50 8.89 -4.87
N CYS A 196 -14.19 8.29 -6.03
CA CYS A 196 -15.20 7.86 -6.97
C CYS A 196 -16.15 6.82 -6.34
N VAL A 197 -15.62 5.82 -5.62
CA VAL A 197 -16.44 4.84 -4.88
C VAL A 197 -17.32 5.51 -3.83
N ASP A 198 -16.79 6.48 -3.07
CA ASP A 198 -17.57 7.23 -2.08
C ASP A 198 -18.65 8.09 -2.75
N LEU A 199 -18.40 8.67 -3.94
CA LEU A 199 -19.41 9.41 -4.71
C LEU A 199 -20.54 8.49 -5.19
N TYR A 200 -20.22 7.27 -5.63
CA TYR A 200 -21.20 6.30 -6.11
C TYR A 200 -22.05 5.72 -4.98
N PHE A 201 -21.41 5.23 -3.92
CA PHE A 201 -22.05 4.60 -2.76
C PHE A 201 -22.25 5.59 -1.62
N TRP A 202 -22.64 6.83 -1.92
CA TRP A 202 -22.69 7.92 -0.96
C TRP A 202 -23.46 7.56 0.33
N GLY A 203 -22.77 7.61 1.47
CA GLY A 203 -23.33 7.26 2.79
C GLY A 203 -23.52 5.76 3.06
N GLY A 204 -23.12 4.90 2.12
CA GLY A 204 -23.18 3.44 2.23
C GLY A 204 -21.93 2.85 2.88
N SER A 205 -22.14 1.85 3.73
CA SER A 205 -21.06 1.11 4.42
C SER A 205 -20.24 0.21 3.49
N ILE A 206 -20.81 -0.18 2.34
CA ILE A 206 -20.15 -1.00 1.32
C ILE A 206 -18.91 -0.31 0.71
N SER A 207 -18.84 1.04 0.74
CA SER A 207 -17.72 1.78 0.17
C SER A 207 -16.39 1.40 0.85
N GLY A 208 -16.40 1.13 2.16
CA GLY A 208 -15.19 0.73 2.90
C GLY A 208 -14.60 -0.59 2.39
N ILE A 209 -15.44 -1.58 2.09
CA ILE A 209 -15.00 -2.89 1.58
C ILE A 209 -14.41 -2.75 0.18
N ILE A 210 -15.07 -2.00 -0.70
CA ILE A 210 -14.64 -1.82 -2.08
C ILE A 210 -13.30 -1.08 -2.14
N LYS A 211 -13.14 -0.01 -1.35
CA LYS A 211 -11.89 0.75 -1.26
C LYS A 211 -10.72 -0.10 -0.77
N THR A 212 -10.92 -0.79 0.34
CA THR A 212 -9.84 -1.62 0.94
C THR A 212 -9.47 -2.79 0.02
N SER A 213 -10.44 -3.43 -0.65
CA SER A 213 -10.17 -4.48 -1.65
C SER A 213 -9.40 -3.95 -2.86
N ALA A 214 -9.74 -2.75 -3.35
CA ALA A 214 -9.02 -2.14 -4.47
C ALA A 214 -7.57 -1.79 -4.13
N ALA A 215 -7.29 -1.33 -2.90
CA ALA A 215 -5.93 -1.09 -2.44
C ALA A 215 -5.05 -2.35 -2.59
N LEU A 216 -5.59 -3.54 -2.27
CA LEU A 216 -4.89 -4.81 -2.46
C LEU A 216 -4.61 -5.10 -3.92
N ARG A 217 -5.60 -4.88 -4.80
CA ARG A 217 -5.45 -5.10 -6.24
C ARG A 217 -4.41 -4.17 -6.84
N ILE A 218 -4.40 -2.90 -6.43
CA ILE A 218 -3.42 -1.90 -6.91
C ILE A 218 -1.99 -2.31 -6.51
N LEU A 219 -1.76 -2.69 -5.25
CA LEU A 219 -0.45 -3.17 -4.78
C LEU A 219 0.03 -4.39 -5.58
N ASN A 220 -0.86 -5.37 -5.79
CA ASN A 220 -0.52 -6.58 -6.53
C ASN A 220 -0.07 -6.29 -7.97
N VAL A 221 -0.62 -5.27 -8.64
CA VAL A 221 -0.22 -4.92 -10.01
C VAL A 221 1.28 -4.62 -10.11
N HIS A 222 1.85 -3.93 -9.12
CA HIS A 222 3.27 -3.59 -9.10
C HIS A 222 4.16 -4.70 -8.56
N ILE A 223 3.69 -5.45 -7.57
CA ILE A 223 4.35 -6.67 -7.11
C ILE A 223 4.52 -7.66 -8.28
N ASP A 224 3.47 -7.89 -9.06
CA ASP A 224 3.52 -8.75 -10.24
C ASP A 224 4.52 -8.24 -11.29
N LEU A 225 4.55 -6.93 -11.53
CA LEU A 225 5.52 -6.30 -12.43
C LEU A 225 6.95 -6.65 -12.00
N TYR A 226 7.31 -6.38 -10.75
CA TYR A 226 8.66 -6.62 -10.24
C TYR A 226 9.04 -8.09 -10.18
N LYS A 227 8.12 -8.98 -9.82
CA LYS A 227 8.36 -10.44 -9.87
C LYS A 227 8.69 -10.89 -11.29
N ASN A 228 7.92 -10.43 -12.27
CA ASN A 228 8.13 -10.78 -13.67
C ASN A 228 9.48 -10.22 -14.18
N GLU A 229 9.83 -8.99 -13.81
CA GLU A 229 11.12 -8.40 -14.17
C GLU A 229 12.30 -9.13 -13.54
N TYR A 230 12.21 -9.43 -12.24
CA TYR A 230 13.25 -10.19 -11.55
C TYR A 230 13.45 -11.54 -12.23
N ALA A 231 12.37 -12.22 -12.58
CA ALA A 231 12.42 -13.51 -13.26
C ALA A 231 13.11 -13.43 -14.64
N ILE A 232 12.86 -12.36 -15.41
CA ILE A 232 13.48 -12.10 -16.71
C ILE A 232 14.97 -11.76 -16.57
N ILE A 233 15.31 -10.79 -15.71
CA ILE A 233 16.70 -10.32 -15.56
C ILE A 233 17.58 -11.43 -14.99
N SER A 234 17.06 -12.23 -14.05
CA SER A 234 17.78 -13.36 -13.47
C SER A 234 17.91 -14.57 -14.39
N ASN A 235 17.44 -14.51 -15.65
CA ASN A 235 17.42 -15.60 -16.62
C ASN A 235 16.68 -16.86 -16.12
N SER A 236 15.68 -16.70 -15.25
CA SER A 236 14.89 -17.82 -14.73
C SER A 236 13.74 -18.25 -15.68
N VAL A 237 13.48 -17.48 -16.73
CA VAL A 237 12.40 -17.73 -17.71
C VAL A 237 12.95 -17.63 -19.13
N ASN A 238 12.75 -18.69 -19.94
CA ASN A 238 13.24 -18.79 -21.32
C ASN A 238 12.28 -18.23 -22.39
N GLN A 239 11.07 -17.83 -22.02
CA GLN A 239 10.04 -17.40 -22.96
C GLN A 239 9.20 -16.28 -22.33
N CYS A 240 9.19 -15.12 -22.98
CA CYS A 240 8.20 -14.07 -22.75
C CYS A 240 7.27 -14.10 -23.96
N GLU A 241 5.96 -14.25 -23.73
CA GLU A 241 4.98 -14.22 -24.82
C GLU A 241 4.71 -12.76 -25.22
N ASP A 242 4.97 -12.45 -26.49
CA ASP A 242 4.78 -11.15 -27.14
C ASP A 242 3.26 -10.85 -27.31
N ASN A 243 2.57 -10.57 -26.20
CA ASN A 243 1.09 -10.38 -26.20
C ASN A 243 0.65 -8.97 -25.76
N GLY A 244 1.58 -8.07 -25.42
CA GLY A 244 1.24 -6.78 -24.80
C GLY A 244 0.82 -5.65 -25.75
N THR A 245 0.03 -4.71 -25.21
CA THR A 245 -0.42 -3.47 -25.88
C THR A 245 0.67 -2.40 -25.87
N PHE A 246 0.64 -1.47 -26.84
CA PHE A 246 1.51 -0.29 -26.83
C PHE A 246 1.20 0.65 -25.65
N LEU A 247 2.25 1.33 -25.16
CA LEU A 247 2.19 2.16 -23.96
C LEU A 247 1.20 3.32 -24.06
N ARG A 248 1.24 4.10 -25.15
CA ARG A 248 0.38 5.29 -25.29
C ARG A 248 -1.12 4.96 -25.32
N PRO A 249 -1.59 3.93 -26.04
CA PRO A 249 -2.96 3.45 -25.90
C PRO A 249 -3.34 3.05 -24.48
N ALA A 250 -2.46 2.37 -23.73
CA ALA A 250 -2.74 1.97 -22.35
C ALA A 250 -2.86 3.17 -21.39
N GLN A 251 -1.99 4.17 -21.54
CA GLN A 251 -2.11 5.45 -20.83
C GLN A 251 -3.45 6.12 -21.10
N ASN A 252 -3.79 6.30 -22.38
CA ASN A 252 -5.05 6.96 -22.77
C ASN A 252 -6.27 6.20 -22.24
N LEU A 253 -6.22 4.86 -22.23
CA LEU A 253 -7.29 4.02 -21.68
C LEU A 253 -7.48 4.29 -20.19
N LEU A 254 -6.41 4.22 -19.39
CA LEU A 254 -6.47 4.49 -17.95
C LEU A 254 -7.09 5.86 -17.66
N ILE A 255 -6.58 6.92 -18.30
CA ILE A 255 -7.07 8.28 -18.08
C ILE A 255 -8.55 8.41 -18.50
N SER A 256 -8.96 7.77 -19.60
CA SER A 256 -10.34 7.80 -20.06
C SER A 256 -11.28 7.07 -19.10
N CYS A 257 -10.89 5.88 -18.62
CA CYS A 257 -11.66 5.13 -17.62
C CYS A 257 -11.83 5.91 -16.32
N CYS A 258 -10.77 6.59 -15.84
CA CYS A 258 -10.85 7.40 -14.63
C CYS A 258 -11.80 8.61 -14.79
N LYS A 259 -11.77 9.29 -15.94
CA LYS A 259 -12.70 10.39 -16.25
C LYS A 259 -14.14 9.90 -16.34
N GLN A 260 -14.36 8.81 -17.08
CA GLN A 260 -15.67 8.20 -17.22
C GLN A 260 -16.25 7.78 -15.87
N ALA A 261 -15.45 7.17 -14.99
CA ALA A 261 -15.88 6.79 -13.65
C ALA A 261 -16.37 8.00 -12.83
N LEU A 262 -15.65 9.13 -12.87
CA LEU A 262 -16.08 10.34 -12.17
C LEU A 262 -17.40 10.90 -12.74
N ASP A 263 -17.52 10.93 -14.07
CA ASP A 263 -18.71 11.45 -14.75
C ASP A 263 -19.95 10.58 -14.50
N GLU A 264 -19.81 9.25 -14.51
CA GLU A 264 -20.90 8.30 -14.31
C GLU A 264 -21.35 8.20 -12.85
N TRP A 265 -20.43 8.33 -11.90
CA TRP A 265 -20.72 8.08 -10.49
C TRP A 265 -21.07 9.34 -9.71
N TYR A 266 -20.92 10.51 -10.32
CA TYR A 266 -21.50 11.74 -9.80
C TYR A 266 -23.02 11.71 -9.94
N ASN A 267 -23.72 11.81 -8.81
CA ASN A 267 -25.18 11.86 -8.73
C ASN A 267 -25.64 13.28 -8.34
N PRO A 268 -26.29 14.03 -9.26
CA PRO A 268 -26.77 15.38 -9.00
C PRO A 268 -27.77 15.48 -7.85
N VAL A 269 -28.47 14.40 -7.50
CA VAL A 269 -29.41 14.36 -6.36
C VAL A 269 -28.70 14.62 -5.03
N ASN A 270 -27.42 14.23 -4.93
CA ASN A 270 -26.61 14.43 -3.73
C ASN A 270 -25.89 15.79 -3.70
N ALA A 271 -26.05 16.63 -4.73
CA ALA A 271 -25.38 17.94 -4.86
C ALA A 271 -25.80 18.98 -3.80
N ASN A 272 -26.82 18.68 -3.00
CA ASN A 272 -27.18 19.49 -1.83
C ASN A 272 -26.21 19.32 -0.65
N SER A 273 -25.36 18.29 -0.68
CA SER A 273 -24.34 18.06 0.35
C SER A 273 -23.04 18.78 -0.01
N LEU A 274 -22.62 19.74 0.83
CA LEU A 274 -21.34 20.43 0.66
C LEU A 274 -20.16 19.46 0.58
N ARG A 275 -20.16 18.42 1.43
CA ARG A 275 -19.12 17.39 1.45
C ARG A 275 -19.07 16.61 0.14
N TYR A 276 -20.23 16.32 -0.46
CA TYR A 276 -20.31 15.63 -1.76
C TYR A 276 -19.67 16.47 -2.87
N CYS A 277 -20.03 17.76 -2.93
CA CYS A 277 -19.50 18.69 -3.92
C CYS A 277 -17.98 18.94 -3.76
N GLN A 278 -17.50 19.00 -2.51
CA GLN A 278 -16.07 19.10 -2.21
C GLN A 278 -15.33 17.85 -2.70
N LEU A 279 -15.83 16.65 -2.39
CA LEU A 279 -15.23 15.39 -2.84
C LEU A 279 -15.14 15.31 -4.37
N TYR A 280 -16.21 15.69 -5.07
CA TYR A 280 -16.21 15.76 -6.54
C TYR A 280 -15.17 16.75 -7.08
N THR A 281 -15.08 17.94 -6.49
CA THR A 281 -14.12 18.98 -6.91
C THR A 281 -12.68 18.56 -6.67
N GLU A 282 -12.41 17.97 -5.51
CA GLU A 282 -11.09 17.40 -5.17
C GLU A 282 -10.70 16.30 -6.17
N THR A 283 -11.60 15.36 -6.44
CA THR A 283 -11.36 14.25 -7.38
C THR A 283 -11.07 14.76 -8.79
N LYS A 284 -11.77 15.80 -9.22
CA LYS A 284 -11.50 16.46 -10.51
C LYS A 284 -10.11 17.10 -10.55
N SER A 285 -9.63 17.68 -9.43
CA SER A 285 -8.26 18.19 -9.35
C SER A 285 -7.24 17.06 -9.46
N LEU A 286 -7.41 15.98 -8.70
CA LEU A 286 -6.54 14.81 -8.73
C LEU A 286 -6.46 14.18 -10.13
N LEU A 287 -7.59 14.10 -10.85
CA LEU A 287 -7.61 13.60 -12.24
C LEU A 287 -6.82 14.48 -13.21
N ASN A 288 -6.75 15.79 -12.99
CA ASN A 288 -5.95 16.68 -13.83
C ASN A 288 -4.44 16.46 -13.61
N GLU A 289 -4.05 15.98 -12.42
CA GLU A 289 -2.67 15.67 -12.07
C GLU A 289 -2.27 14.24 -12.50
N LEU A 290 -3.24 13.32 -12.63
CA LEU A 290 -2.98 11.91 -12.92
C LEU A 290 -2.15 11.68 -14.20
N ASP A 291 -2.45 12.39 -15.28
CA ASP A 291 -1.73 12.24 -16.57
C ASP A 291 -0.23 12.57 -16.41
N MET A 292 0.07 13.63 -15.65
CA MET A 292 1.44 14.07 -15.37
C MET A 292 2.22 13.02 -14.57
N HIS A 293 1.62 12.46 -13.51
CA HIS A 293 2.28 11.43 -12.69
C HIS A 293 2.44 10.11 -13.45
N VAL A 294 1.43 9.70 -14.23
CA VAL A 294 1.53 8.51 -15.09
C VAL A 294 2.63 8.68 -16.14
N ASP A 295 2.75 9.87 -16.76
CA ASP A 295 3.82 10.16 -17.71
C ASP A 295 5.21 10.20 -17.04
N ALA A 296 5.32 10.73 -15.83
CA ALA A 296 6.56 10.74 -15.06
C ALA A 296 7.02 9.31 -14.73
N TRP A 297 6.10 8.49 -14.21
CA TRP A 297 6.38 7.08 -13.97
C TRP A 297 6.75 6.34 -15.26
N CYS A 298 6.00 6.50 -16.35
CA CYS A 298 6.33 5.88 -17.64
C CYS A 298 7.73 6.25 -18.17
N LYS A 299 8.16 7.51 -17.97
CA LYS A 299 9.52 7.94 -18.30
C LYS A 299 10.56 7.25 -17.42
N SER A 300 10.33 7.19 -16.10
CA SER A 300 11.24 6.51 -15.18
C SER A 300 11.37 5.01 -15.50
N ARG A 301 10.26 4.36 -15.86
CA ARG A 301 10.19 2.98 -16.36
C ARG A 301 11.00 2.78 -17.64
N GLN A 302 10.94 3.72 -18.57
CA GLN A 302 11.75 3.69 -19.79
C GLN A 302 13.25 3.80 -19.49
N VAL A 303 13.63 4.68 -18.55
CA VAL A 303 15.04 4.83 -18.12
C VAL A 303 15.53 3.56 -17.44
N TRP A 304 14.74 2.98 -16.52
CA TRP A 304 15.03 1.69 -15.89
C TRP A 304 15.19 0.58 -16.92
N GLY A 305 14.20 0.40 -17.81
CA GLY A 305 14.26 -0.60 -18.87
C GLY A 305 15.50 -0.45 -19.75
N ASN A 306 15.91 0.77 -20.11
CA ASN A 306 17.15 0.99 -20.87
C ASN A 306 18.42 0.66 -20.08
N ALA A 307 18.41 0.79 -18.75
CA ALA A 307 19.55 0.52 -17.90
C ALA A 307 19.80 -0.98 -17.66
N VAL A 308 18.74 -1.82 -17.74
CA VAL A 308 18.83 -3.26 -17.47
C VAL A 308 18.52 -4.17 -18.66
N CYS A 309 17.87 -3.66 -19.72
CA CYS A 309 17.59 -4.47 -20.91
C CYS A 309 18.78 -4.57 -21.86
N THR A 310 19.07 -5.79 -22.28
CA THR A 310 19.67 -6.07 -23.58
C THR A 310 18.66 -5.79 -24.72
N ASP A 311 19.14 -5.47 -25.92
CA ASP A 311 18.30 -4.99 -27.04
C ASP A 311 17.11 -5.91 -27.40
N TRP A 312 17.19 -7.22 -27.14
CA TRP A 312 16.12 -8.19 -27.40
C TRP A 312 14.96 -8.17 -26.39
N LEU A 313 15.15 -7.62 -25.17
CA LEU A 313 14.13 -7.52 -24.11
C LEU A 313 13.39 -6.18 -24.08
N ARG A 314 13.88 -5.19 -24.82
CA ARG A 314 13.33 -3.82 -24.81
C ARG A 314 11.83 -3.74 -25.17
N PRO A 315 11.30 -4.52 -26.13
CA PRO A 315 9.86 -4.53 -26.40
C PRO A 315 9.00 -5.06 -25.23
N GLU A 316 9.51 -6.02 -24.46
CA GLU A 316 8.78 -6.66 -23.35
C GLU A 316 8.61 -5.71 -22.16
N TYR A 317 9.64 -4.94 -21.83
CA TYR A 317 9.57 -3.97 -20.72
C TYR A 317 8.53 -2.87 -20.95
N ALA A 318 8.42 -2.39 -22.20
CA ALA A 318 7.40 -1.42 -22.56
C ALA A 318 5.99 -2.01 -22.41
N ARG A 319 5.81 -3.29 -22.76
CA ARG A 319 4.53 -4.02 -22.68
C ARG A 319 4.12 -4.31 -21.25
N HIS A 320 5.04 -4.69 -20.38
CA HIS A 320 4.77 -4.86 -18.95
C HIS A 320 4.27 -3.56 -18.32
N THR A 321 4.86 -2.43 -18.71
CA THR A 321 4.40 -1.11 -18.27
C THR A 321 2.97 -0.83 -18.76
N SER A 322 2.65 -1.16 -20.01
CA SER A 322 1.28 -1.06 -20.53
C SER A 322 0.30 -1.96 -19.77
N GLU A 323 0.70 -3.17 -19.42
CA GLU A 323 -0.14 -4.14 -18.71
C GLU A 323 -0.55 -3.60 -17.33
N VAL A 324 0.37 -2.96 -16.61
CA VAL A 324 0.07 -2.29 -15.34
C VAL A 324 -1.03 -1.24 -15.52
N LEU A 325 -0.89 -0.35 -16.52
CA LEU A 325 -1.88 0.69 -16.80
C LEU A 325 -3.25 0.10 -17.17
N ILE A 326 -3.27 -1.00 -17.93
CA ILE A 326 -4.51 -1.72 -18.27
C ILE A 326 -5.14 -2.35 -17.03
N LYS A 327 -4.34 -2.96 -16.14
CA LYS A 327 -4.86 -3.52 -14.88
C LYS A 327 -5.45 -2.42 -14.00
N LEU A 328 -4.82 -1.25 -13.90
CA LEU A 328 -5.38 -0.08 -13.21
C LEU A 328 -6.70 0.38 -13.85
N ALA A 329 -6.76 0.46 -15.18
CA ALA A 329 -7.99 0.81 -15.90
C ALA A 329 -9.12 -0.19 -15.61
N ASN A 330 -8.82 -1.49 -15.57
CA ASN A 330 -9.78 -2.52 -15.21
C ASN A 330 -10.23 -2.42 -13.74
N ILE A 331 -9.34 -2.02 -12.82
CA ILE A 331 -9.69 -1.81 -11.41
C ILE A 331 -10.77 -0.72 -11.30
N ILE A 332 -10.54 0.47 -11.86
CA ILE A 332 -11.51 1.57 -11.79
C ILE A 332 -12.81 1.23 -12.54
N SER A 333 -12.75 0.58 -13.70
CA SER A 333 -13.96 0.20 -14.44
C SER A 333 -14.77 -0.93 -13.80
N SER A 334 -14.19 -1.68 -12.84
CA SER A 334 -14.85 -2.83 -12.19
C SER A 334 -15.70 -2.48 -10.96
N VAL A 335 -15.85 -1.20 -10.64
CA VAL A 335 -16.75 -0.74 -9.55
C VAL A 335 -18.18 -0.76 -10.07
N GLN A 336 -18.78 -1.95 -10.12
CA GLN A 336 -20.19 -2.16 -10.48
C GLN A 336 -20.80 -3.25 -9.61
#